data_AF-F8AG16-F1
#
_entry.id   AF-F8AG16-F1
#
_cell.length_a   1.000
_cell.length_b   1.000
_cell.length_c   1.000
_cell.angle_alpha   90.00
_cell.angle_beta   90.00
_cell.angle_gamma   90.00
#
_symmetry.space_group_name_H-M   'P 1'
#
loop_
_entity.id
_entity.type
_entity.pdbx_description
1 polymer ?
#
loop_
_entity_poly.entity_id
_entity_poly.type
_entity_poly.pdbx_seq_one_letter_code
_entity_poly.pdbx_strand_id
1 'polypeptide(L)'
;MKNFKAMVFLVIIIAGASLALGCLNGGETKSYTQGPEKLTTTRLDKVWVVVNTSEIEMNILVPIKIEPMVSSTFFNLRINRVNVMVNLESGVSKKASIKIGRYLLKFSEIPENISVYIDGTKIEKERNYIISGEKRHEVKILWNGKSYIGNLTIKGYTDETTFTFRIKAGDISNKTKLGSIQVGSFKADVYAENISRGIRVSIIYDNESFGEGVISLS
;
A
#
# COMPACT_ATOMS: atom_id res chain seq x y z
N MET A 1 17.07 -66.41 5.68
CA MET A 1 16.19 -66.16 4.52
C MET A 1 16.25 -64.68 4.20
N LYS A 2 17.00 -64.37 3.13
CA LYS A 2 16.56 -63.64 1.93
C LYS A 2 16.24 -62.17 2.22
N ASN A 3 17.21 -61.26 2.08
CA ASN A 3 17.61 -60.56 0.83
C ASN A 3 17.07 -59.12 0.94
N PHE A 4 17.79 -58.01 0.81
CA PHE A 4 18.81 -57.62 -0.18
C PHE A 4 19.44 -56.29 0.35
N LYS A 5 20.78 -56.14 0.44
CA LYS A 5 21.67 -55.39 -0.50
C LYS A 5 21.14 -53.98 -0.83
N ALA A 6 21.89 -52.86 -0.80
CA ALA A 6 23.32 -52.52 -0.84
C ALA A 6 23.41 -51.00 -0.49
N MET A 7 24.35 -50.53 0.34
CA MET A 7 25.65 -49.96 -0.06
C MET A 7 25.55 -48.88 -1.15
N VAL A 8 26.06 -47.66 -0.87
CA VAL A 8 27.06 -46.93 -1.68
C VAL A 8 27.39 -45.54 -1.04
N PHE A 9 28.65 -45.45 -0.59
CA PHE A 9 29.61 -44.32 -0.65
C PHE A 9 29.45 -43.00 0.13
N LEU A 10 30.24 -42.95 1.20
CA LEU A 10 31.09 -41.83 1.64
C LEU A 10 32.15 -41.49 0.57
N VAL A 11 32.48 -40.20 0.34
CA VAL A 11 33.67 -39.59 -0.34
C VAL A 11 33.31 -38.12 -0.69
N ILE A 12 34.00 -37.00 -0.38
CA ILE A 12 35.27 -36.64 0.25
C ILE A 12 35.10 -35.19 0.79
N ILE A 13 35.41 -34.98 2.07
CA ILE A 13 35.94 -33.70 2.57
C ILE A 13 37.41 -33.98 2.85
N ILE A 14 38.32 -33.54 1.98
CA ILE A 14 39.77 -33.47 2.25
C ILE A 14 40.33 -32.27 1.47
N ALA A 15 41.02 -31.41 2.22
CA ALA A 15 42.17 -30.56 1.90
C ALA A 15 42.16 -29.80 0.56
N GLY A 16 42.35 -28.48 0.55
CA GLY A 16 43.53 -27.85 1.13
C GLY A 16 44.66 -27.86 0.10
N ALA A 17 45.01 -26.67 -0.38
CA ALA A 17 46.30 -26.31 -0.95
C ALA A 17 46.97 -27.33 -1.92
N SER A 18 46.79 -27.08 -3.22
CA SER A 18 47.84 -27.31 -4.23
C SER A 18 47.99 -26.01 -5.01
N LEU A 19 48.90 -25.14 -4.56
CA LEU A 19 50.25 -24.97 -5.10
C LEU A 19 50.27 -24.02 -6.30
N ALA A 20 50.83 -22.85 -6.02
CA ALA A 20 51.56 -22.06 -7.01
C ALA A 20 52.58 -22.96 -7.72
N LEU A 21 52.68 -22.82 -9.05
CA LEU A 21 53.91 -22.81 -9.86
C LEU A 21 53.52 -22.95 -11.34
N GLY A 22 53.41 -21.80 -12.00
CA GLY A 22 53.51 -21.69 -13.45
C GLY A 22 54.54 -20.61 -13.75
N CYS A 23 55.77 -21.03 -14.02
CA CYS A 23 56.96 -20.21 -14.15
C CYS A 23 56.91 -19.16 -15.27
N LEU A 24 57.55 -18.02 -14.95
CA LEU A 24 58.48 -17.23 -15.79
C LEU A 24 58.45 -17.46 -17.31
N ASN A 25 58.09 -16.41 -18.05
CA ASN A 25 58.87 -15.97 -19.21
C ASN A 25 58.89 -14.44 -19.25
N GLY A 26 60.11 -13.90 -19.35
CA GLY A 26 60.39 -12.47 -19.40
C GLY A 26 59.96 -11.80 -20.71
N GLY A 27 59.79 -10.49 -20.62
CA GLY A 27 59.49 -9.61 -21.75
C GLY A 27 59.10 -8.21 -21.28
N GLU A 28 60.12 -7.38 -21.05
CA GLU A 28 60.21 -5.92 -21.30
C GLU A 28 59.00 -5.00 -21.02
N THR A 29 59.20 -4.12 -20.03
CA THR A 29 58.80 -2.69 -19.96
C THR A 29 57.51 -2.23 -20.64
N LYS A 30 56.56 -1.72 -19.84
CA LYS A 30 56.12 -0.31 -19.88
C LYS A 30 55.69 0.17 -18.49
N SER A 31 56.40 1.17 -17.98
CA SER A 31 55.99 1.99 -16.85
C SER A 31 54.71 2.73 -17.25
N TYR A 32 53.59 2.45 -16.57
CA TYR A 32 52.42 3.32 -16.59
C TYR A 32 52.34 3.98 -15.22
N THR A 33 52.67 5.27 -15.21
CA THR A 33 52.38 6.22 -14.14
C THR A 33 50.96 6.00 -13.65
N GLN A 34 50.80 5.42 -12.46
CA GLN A 34 49.54 5.47 -11.74
C GLN A 34 49.33 6.93 -11.35
N GLY A 35 48.50 7.63 -12.14
CA GLY A 35 47.92 8.89 -11.73
C GLY A 35 47.17 8.72 -10.39
N PRO A 36 46.94 9.81 -9.64
CA PRO A 36 46.34 9.76 -8.32
C PRO A 36 45.07 8.91 -8.37
N GLU A 37 45.00 7.92 -7.48
CA GLU A 37 43.84 7.07 -7.28
C GLU A 37 42.58 7.93 -7.32
N LYS A 38 41.75 7.66 -8.33
CA LYS A 38 40.41 8.23 -8.41
C LYS A 38 39.70 7.87 -7.11
N LEU A 39 39.41 8.90 -6.33
CA LEU A 39 38.45 8.92 -5.24
C LEU A 39 37.38 7.85 -5.43
N THR A 40 37.35 6.91 -4.49
CA THR A 40 36.25 5.98 -4.27
C THR A 40 34.96 6.78 -4.18
N THR A 41 34.26 6.90 -5.31
CA THR A 41 32.86 7.30 -5.29
C THR A 41 32.13 6.16 -4.61
N THR A 42 31.81 6.32 -3.32
CA THR A 42 30.86 5.48 -2.61
C THR A 42 29.53 5.64 -3.34
N ARG A 43 29.32 4.86 -4.40
CA ARG A 43 28.04 4.82 -5.10
C ARG A 43 27.03 4.36 -4.05
N LEU A 44 26.14 5.27 -3.65
CA LEU A 44 24.99 4.93 -2.84
C LEU A 44 24.20 3.87 -3.62
N ASP A 45 24.18 2.63 -3.14
CA ASP A 45 23.40 1.57 -3.81
C ASP A 45 21.89 1.74 -3.59
N LYS A 46 21.53 2.50 -2.54
CA LYS A 46 20.17 2.81 -2.14
C LYS A 46 20.04 4.27 -1.76
N VAL A 47 18.82 4.79 -1.88
CA VAL A 47 18.43 6.16 -1.59
C VAL A 47 17.06 6.17 -0.95
N TRP A 48 16.85 7.12 -0.03
CA TRP A 48 15.53 7.39 0.52
C TRP A 48 14.70 8.13 -0.52
N VAL A 49 13.61 7.52 -0.97
CA VAL A 49 12.56 8.23 -1.69
C VAL A 49 11.65 8.85 -0.65
N VAL A 50 11.60 10.18 -0.64
CA VAL A 50 10.71 10.97 0.21
C VAL A 50 9.73 11.72 -0.68
N VAL A 51 8.44 11.41 -0.57
CA VAL A 51 7.37 12.14 -1.25
C VAL A 51 6.57 12.88 -0.19
N ASN A 52 6.55 14.21 -0.28
CA ASN A 52 5.88 15.06 0.69
C ASN A 52 5.02 16.09 -0.05
N THR A 53 3.72 15.81 -0.19
CA THR A 53 2.73 16.70 -0.84
C THR A 53 1.76 17.25 0.21
N SER A 54 0.75 18.04 -0.18
CA SER A 54 -0.34 18.41 0.74
C SER A 54 -1.16 17.20 1.18
N GLU A 55 -1.25 16.17 0.36
CA GLU A 55 -2.12 15.01 0.57
C GLU A 55 -1.41 13.85 1.26
N ILE A 56 -0.11 13.66 1.02
CA ILE A 56 0.65 12.51 1.54
C ILE A 56 2.03 12.85 2.06
N GLU A 57 2.51 11.99 2.94
CA GLU A 57 3.93 11.86 3.26
C GLU A 57 4.32 10.38 3.11
N MET A 58 5.33 10.09 2.29
CA MET A 58 5.84 8.75 2.06
C MET A 58 7.36 8.73 2.20
N ASN A 59 7.88 7.69 2.85
CA ASN A 59 9.32 7.47 2.94
C ASN A 59 9.67 5.99 2.77
N ILE A 60 10.56 5.66 1.84
CA ILE A 60 11.03 4.30 1.56
C ILE A 60 12.49 4.27 1.07
N LEU A 61 13.28 3.31 1.58
CA LEU A 61 14.67 3.12 1.15
C LEU A 61 14.74 2.09 0.01
N VAL A 62 15.08 2.54 -1.19
CA VAL A 62 15.09 1.71 -2.41
C VAL A 62 16.40 1.84 -3.19
N PRO A 63 16.73 0.90 -4.10
CA PRO A 63 17.87 1.06 -5.00
C PRO A 63 17.71 2.28 -5.90
N ILE A 64 18.81 2.98 -6.20
CA ILE A 64 18.79 4.18 -7.07
C ILE A 64 18.09 3.89 -8.42
N LYS A 65 18.23 2.66 -8.93
CA LYS A 65 17.64 2.24 -10.22
C LYS A 65 16.10 2.35 -10.26
N ILE A 66 15.41 2.30 -9.12
CA ILE A 66 13.94 2.38 -9.05
C ILE A 66 13.45 3.65 -8.35
N GLU A 67 14.35 4.51 -7.89
CA GLU A 67 14.02 5.77 -7.23
C GLU A 67 13.03 6.61 -8.07
N PRO A 68 13.27 6.87 -9.38
CA PRO A 68 12.37 7.72 -10.16
C PRO A 68 10.98 7.10 -10.35
N MET A 69 10.94 5.77 -10.46
CA MET A 69 9.70 4.99 -10.64
C MET A 69 8.83 5.02 -9.38
N VAL A 70 9.46 4.85 -8.22
CA VAL A 70 8.78 4.91 -6.93
C VAL A 70 8.33 6.35 -6.65
N SER A 71 9.21 7.34 -6.85
CA SER A 71 8.88 8.75 -6.66
C SER A 71 7.69 9.18 -7.52
N SER A 72 7.71 8.89 -8.82
CA SER A 72 6.61 9.27 -9.74
C SER A 72 5.28 8.59 -9.42
N THR A 73 5.30 7.32 -9.00
CA THR A 73 4.10 6.55 -8.64
C THR A 73 3.33 7.22 -7.50
N PHE A 74 4.04 7.68 -6.46
CA PHE A 74 3.41 8.28 -5.29
C PHE A 74 3.20 9.80 -5.43
N PHE A 75 4.05 10.50 -6.18
CA PHE A 75 3.86 11.93 -6.47
C PHE A 75 2.57 12.19 -7.26
N ASN A 76 2.17 11.25 -8.12
CA ASN A 76 0.95 11.34 -8.92
C ASN A 76 -0.26 10.62 -8.29
N LEU A 77 -0.16 10.22 -7.02
CA LEU A 77 -1.26 9.59 -6.30
C LEU A 77 -2.38 10.61 -6.07
N ARG A 78 -3.60 10.26 -6.50
CA ARG A 78 -4.79 11.05 -6.20
C ARG A 78 -5.55 10.44 -5.04
N ILE A 79 -6.03 11.29 -4.15
CA ILE A 79 -6.78 10.87 -2.97
C ILE A 79 -8.15 11.51 -3.00
N ASN A 80 -9.20 10.71 -3.08
CA ASN A 80 -10.57 11.18 -2.94
C ASN A 80 -11.12 10.81 -1.56
N ARG A 81 -11.57 11.79 -0.78
CA ARG A 81 -12.31 11.55 0.45
C ARG A 81 -13.79 11.35 0.14
N VAL A 82 -14.28 10.14 0.34
CA VAL A 82 -15.70 9.82 0.20
C VAL A 82 -16.35 9.88 1.57
N ASN A 83 -17.38 10.70 1.70
CA ASN A 83 -18.19 10.78 2.90
C ASN A 83 -19.63 10.36 2.62
N VAL A 84 -20.22 9.66 3.59
CA VAL A 84 -21.65 9.41 3.66
C VAL A 84 -22.19 10.16 4.85
N MET A 85 -23.07 11.11 4.59
CA MET A 85 -23.82 11.84 5.60
C MET A 85 -25.24 11.27 5.66
N VAL A 86 -25.66 10.85 6.85
CA VAL A 86 -27.04 10.40 7.07
C VAL A 86 -27.67 11.33 8.09
N ASN A 87 -28.79 11.94 7.72
CA ASN A 87 -29.53 12.88 8.55
C ASN A 87 -30.86 12.24 8.95
N LEU A 88 -31.13 12.22 10.25
CA LEU A 88 -32.43 11.85 10.76
C LEU A 88 -33.39 13.03 10.63
N GLU A 89 -34.49 12.82 9.92
CA GLU A 89 -35.60 13.77 9.88
C GLU A 89 -36.35 13.69 11.22
N SER A 90 -36.20 14.73 12.03
CA SER A 90 -36.98 14.92 13.25
C SER A 90 -37.94 16.10 13.07
N GLY A 91 -39.20 15.91 13.50
CA GLY A 91 -40.18 16.99 13.61
C GLY A 91 -39.88 17.99 14.75
N VAL A 92 -38.83 17.76 15.55
CA VAL A 92 -38.43 18.60 16.69
C VAL A 92 -36.92 18.86 16.66
N SER A 93 -36.55 20.07 17.07
CA SER A 93 -35.34 20.90 16.88
C SER A 93 -33.92 20.32 17.04
N LYS A 94 -33.71 19.00 17.08
CA LYS A 94 -32.37 18.39 17.03
C LYS A 94 -32.20 17.57 15.76
N LYS A 95 -31.45 18.11 14.79
CA LYS A 95 -31.00 17.34 13.62
C LYS A 95 -29.89 16.39 14.07
N ALA A 96 -30.22 15.12 14.30
CA ALA A 96 -29.23 14.09 14.55
C ALA A 96 -28.64 13.62 13.21
N SER A 97 -27.31 13.63 13.08
CA SER A 97 -26.64 13.22 11.86
C SER A 97 -25.35 12.46 12.14
N ILE A 98 -24.90 11.70 11.15
CA ILE A 98 -23.59 11.08 11.15
C ILE A 98 -22.88 11.29 9.82
N LYS A 99 -21.57 11.54 9.87
CA LYS A 99 -20.68 11.59 8.71
C LYS A 99 -19.65 10.47 8.82
N ILE A 100 -19.69 9.51 7.91
CA ILE A 100 -18.72 8.40 7.81
C ILE A 100 -17.80 8.69 6.62
N GLY A 101 -16.50 8.86 6.86
CA GLY A 101 -15.51 9.20 5.82
C GLY A 101 -14.45 8.12 5.61
N ARG A 102 -14.01 7.95 4.36
CA ARG A 102 -12.88 7.09 3.95
C ARG A 102 -12.11 7.72 2.80
N TYR A 103 -10.87 7.28 2.61
CA TYR A 103 -10.01 7.72 1.51
C TYR A 103 -9.92 6.64 0.45
N LEU A 104 -10.10 7.06 -0.81
CA LEU A 104 -9.87 6.25 -2.00
C LEU A 104 -8.58 6.73 -2.66
N LEU A 105 -7.59 5.85 -2.72
CA LEU A 105 -6.31 6.07 -3.38
C LEU A 105 -6.42 5.62 -4.83
N LYS A 106 -6.09 6.52 -5.75
CA LYS A 106 -6.04 6.23 -7.17
C LYS A 106 -4.63 6.48 -7.71
N PHE A 107 -4.00 5.40 -8.15
CA PHE A 107 -2.71 5.44 -8.82
C PHE A 107 -2.92 5.64 -10.32
N SER A 108 -2.40 6.75 -10.84
CA SER A 108 -2.49 7.08 -12.27
C SER A 108 -1.62 6.14 -13.11
N GLU A 109 -0.47 5.74 -12.57
CA GLU A 109 0.49 4.86 -13.22
C GLU A 109 1.25 4.04 -12.17
N ILE A 110 1.49 2.77 -12.47
CA ILE A 110 2.39 1.90 -11.72
C ILE A 110 3.27 1.21 -12.78
N PRO A 111 4.60 1.44 -12.77
CA PRO A 111 5.50 0.79 -13.73
C PRO A 111 5.45 -0.73 -13.64
N GLU A 112 5.42 -1.42 -14.78
CA GLU A 112 5.23 -2.88 -14.86
C GLU A 112 6.34 -3.70 -14.17
N ASN A 113 7.52 -3.10 -14.01
CA ASN A 113 8.68 -3.74 -13.41
C ASN A 113 8.69 -3.65 -11.87
N ILE A 114 7.74 -2.95 -11.25
CA ILE A 114 7.55 -2.94 -9.80
C ILE A 114 6.16 -3.43 -9.43
N SER A 115 5.99 -3.93 -8.21
CA SER A 115 4.67 -4.17 -7.64
C SER A 115 4.54 -3.41 -6.33
N VAL A 116 3.45 -2.66 -6.20
CA VAL A 116 3.16 -1.83 -5.02
C VAL A 116 2.13 -2.54 -4.17
N TYR A 117 2.35 -2.54 -2.86
CA TYR A 117 1.41 -3.02 -1.87
C TYR A 117 1.24 -1.97 -0.79
N ILE A 118 0.01 -1.82 -0.29
CA ILE A 118 -0.28 -1.01 0.89
C ILE A 118 -1.01 -1.93 1.87
N ASP A 119 -0.53 -1.97 3.12
CA ASP A 119 -1.06 -2.84 4.20
C ASP A 119 -1.29 -4.30 3.75
N GLY A 120 -0.36 -4.82 2.94
CA GLY A 120 -0.42 -6.19 2.40
C GLY A 120 -1.26 -6.37 1.14
N THR A 121 -2.11 -5.41 0.76
CA THR A 121 -2.93 -5.50 -0.45
C THR A 121 -2.17 -5.00 -1.67
N LYS A 122 -2.16 -5.81 -2.74
CA LYS A 122 -1.56 -5.41 -4.02
C LYS A 122 -2.36 -4.29 -4.66
N ILE A 123 -1.68 -3.23 -5.04
CA ILE A 123 -2.28 -2.11 -5.75
C ILE A 123 -2.25 -2.41 -7.25
N GLU A 124 -3.42 -2.33 -7.87
CA GLU A 124 -3.59 -2.44 -9.30
C GLU A 124 -3.82 -1.05 -9.91
N LYS A 125 -3.30 -0.84 -11.12
CA LYS A 125 -3.49 0.40 -11.87
C LYS A 125 -5.00 0.68 -12.05
N GLU A 126 -5.38 1.96 -11.97
CA GLU A 126 -6.75 2.46 -12.21
C GLU A 126 -7.87 1.94 -11.28
N ARG A 127 -7.54 1.07 -10.30
CA ARG A 127 -8.47 0.69 -9.23
C ARG A 127 -8.36 1.64 -8.06
N ASN A 128 -9.51 1.96 -7.47
CA ASN A 128 -9.53 2.68 -6.19
C ASN A 128 -9.11 1.72 -5.09
N TYR A 129 -8.09 2.09 -4.34
CA TYR A 129 -7.69 1.38 -3.13
C TYR A 129 -8.24 2.08 -1.89
N ILE A 130 -8.83 1.31 -0.98
CA ILE A 130 -9.56 1.85 0.17
C ILE A 130 -8.65 1.79 1.38
N ILE A 131 -8.53 2.92 2.09
CA ILE A 131 -7.82 2.96 3.36
C ILE A 131 -8.63 3.67 4.45
N SER A 132 -8.42 3.22 5.68
CA SER A 132 -9.07 3.75 6.86
C SER A 132 -8.25 4.86 7.52
N GLY A 133 -8.71 6.10 7.38
CA GLY A 133 -8.26 7.26 8.16
C GLY A 133 -6.82 7.74 7.89
N GLU A 134 -6.40 8.74 8.66
CA GLU A 134 -5.07 9.39 8.60
C GLU A 134 -3.99 8.58 9.33
N LYS A 135 -4.07 7.25 9.28
CA LYS A 135 -3.08 6.38 9.92
C LYS A 135 -1.84 6.25 9.03
N ARG A 136 -0.74 5.85 9.67
CA ARG A 136 0.47 5.42 8.97
C ARG A 136 0.21 4.03 8.39
N HIS A 137 0.33 3.91 7.07
CA HIS A 137 0.15 2.70 6.31
C HIS A 137 1.52 2.12 5.92
N GLU A 138 1.65 0.80 5.93
CA GLU A 138 2.84 0.14 5.41
C GLU A 138 2.80 0.17 3.89
N VAL A 139 3.90 0.61 3.26
CA VAL A 139 4.09 0.48 1.82
C VAL A 139 5.16 -0.57 1.56
N LYS A 140 4.88 -1.52 0.68
CA LYS A 140 5.88 -2.48 0.21
C LYS A 140 6.02 -2.39 -1.32
N ILE A 141 7.24 -2.25 -1.78
CA ILE A 141 7.62 -2.31 -3.20
C ILE A 141 8.36 -3.61 -3.46
N LEU A 142 7.88 -4.44 -4.37
CA LEU A 142 8.61 -5.60 -4.88
C LEU A 142 9.31 -5.23 -6.19
N TRP A 143 10.61 -5.50 -6.28
CA TRP A 143 11.41 -5.32 -7.49
C TRP A 143 12.52 -6.38 -7.53
N ASN A 144 12.63 -7.10 -8.66
CA ASN A 144 13.60 -8.20 -8.86
C ASN A 144 13.63 -9.22 -7.72
N GLY A 145 12.44 -9.66 -7.25
CA GLY A 145 12.30 -10.64 -6.17
C GLY A 145 12.67 -10.12 -4.77
N LYS A 146 13.05 -8.85 -4.62
CA LYS A 146 13.35 -8.21 -3.33
C LYS A 146 12.23 -7.28 -2.90
N SER A 147 11.97 -7.24 -1.59
CA SER A 147 11.00 -6.34 -0.98
C SER A 147 11.67 -5.14 -0.32
N TYR A 148 11.10 -3.97 -0.54
CA TYR A 148 11.46 -2.72 0.12
C TYR A 148 10.24 -2.23 0.88
N ILE A 149 10.42 -1.90 2.16
CA ILE A 149 9.31 -1.53 3.05
C ILE A 149 9.53 -0.08 3.48
N GLY A 150 8.45 0.68 3.41
CA GLY A 150 8.37 2.09 3.76
C GLY A 150 7.03 2.39 4.40
N ASN A 151 6.72 3.68 4.51
CA ASN A 151 5.50 4.13 5.16
C ASN A 151 4.85 5.22 4.34
N LEU A 152 3.53 5.23 4.34
CA LEU A 152 2.68 6.26 3.74
C LEU A 152 1.73 6.80 4.80
N THR A 153 1.71 8.10 4.97
CA THR A 153 0.75 8.81 5.83
C THR A 153 -0.12 9.68 4.95
N ILE A 154 -1.44 9.62 5.17
CA ILE A 154 -2.41 10.50 4.51
C ILE A 154 -2.57 11.75 5.37
N LYS A 155 -2.35 12.92 4.77
CA LYS A 155 -2.46 14.23 5.40
C LYS A 155 -3.65 15.03 4.87
N GLY A 156 -4.10 14.71 3.67
CA GLY A 156 -5.13 15.46 2.98
C GLY A 156 -5.76 14.67 1.85
N TYR A 157 -6.51 15.37 1.00
CA TYR A 157 -7.22 14.79 -0.14
C TYR A 157 -7.20 15.78 -1.31
N THR A 158 -7.15 15.23 -2.51
CA THR A 158 -7.24 15.97 -3.77
C THR A 158 -8.68 16.43 -4.00
N ASP A 159 -9.64 15.52 -3.79
CA ASP A 159 -11.06 15.75 -4.02
C ASP A 159 -11.88 15.23 -2.83
N GLU A 160 -13.07 15.81 -2.60
CA GLU A 160 -14.04 15.30 -1.62
C GLU A 160 -15.39 15.07 -2.31
N THR A 161 -15.99 13.91 -2.06
CA THR A 161 -17.35 13.60 -2.52
C THR A 161 -18.22 13.24 -1.31
N THR A 162 -19.34 13.94 -1.14
CA THR A 162 -20.27 13.68 -0.04
C THR A 162 -21.63 13.23 -0.56
N PHE A 163 -22.06 12.04 -0.14
CA PHE A 163 -23.41 11.51 -0.38
C PHE A 163 -24.28 11.77 0.83
N THR A 164 -25.48 12.31 0.62
CA THR A 164 -26.40 12.63 1.72
C THR A 164 -27.67 11.79 1.63
N PHE A 165 -27.99 11.09 2.71
CA PHE A 165 -29.26 10.39 2.89
C PHE A 165 -30.08 11.08 3.98
N ARG A 166 -31.40 11.11 3.79
CA ARG A 166 -32.37 11.56 4.79
C ARG A 166 -33.25 10.38 5.14
N ILE A 167 -33.41 10.12 6.42
CA ILE A 167 -34.13 8.95 6.93
C ILE A 167 -35.13 9.39 7.99
N LYS A 168 -36.30 8.76 8.02
CA LYS A 168 -37.23 8.84 9.16
C LYS A 168 -37.08 7.57 9.97
N ALA A 169 -37.01 7.69 11.31
CA ALA A 169 -36.81 6.53 12.18
C ALA A 169 -37.87 5.43 11.97
N GLY A 170 -39.12 5.83 11.69
CA GLY A 170 -40.23 4.91 11.44
C GLY A 170 -40.10 4.06 10.17
N ASP A 171 -39.24 4.45 9.22
CA ASP A 171 -39.06 3.74 7.95
C ASP A 171 -38.01 2.62 8.05
N ILE A 172 -37.37 2.47 9.22
CA ILE A 172 -36.34 1.49 9.47
C ILE A 172 -36.98 0.34 10.25
N SER A 173 -37.09 -0.83 9.64
CA SER A 173 -37.63 -2.02 10.29
C SER A 173 -36.52 -2.87 10.90
N ASN A 174 -35.57 -3.31 10.07
CA ASN A 174 -34.37 -4.07 10.43
C ASN A 174 -33.15 -3.41 9.78
N LYS A 175 -32.44 -4.14 8.91
CA LYS A 175 -31.40 -3.60 8.03
C LYS A 175 -32.02 -3.09 6.73
N THR A 176 -32.27 -1.78 6.65
CA THR A 176 -32.84 -1.12 5.48
C THR A 176 -31.74 -0.56 4.59
N LYS A 177 -31.77 -0.87 3.29
CA LYS A 177 -30.87 -0.24 2.31
C LYS A 177 -31.33 1.19 2.03
N LEU A 178 -30.48 2.17 2.34
CA LEU A 178 -30.74 3.59 2.06
C LEU A 178 -30.47 3.94 0.60
N GLY A 179 -29.51 3.26 -0.03
CA GLY A 179 -29.16 3.43 -1.43
C GLY A 179 -27.77 2.89 -1.73
N SER A 180 -27.27 3.25 -2.90
CA SER A 180 -25.91 2.90 -3.36
C SER A 180 -25.16 4.18 -3.71
N ILE A 181 -23.88 4.22 -3.38
CA ILE A 181 -22.96 5.30 -3.74
C ILE A 181 -21.96 4.79 -4.78
N GLN A 182 -21.53 5.68 -5.67
CA GLN A 182 -20.54 5.35 -6.70
C GLN A 182 -19.57 6.51 -6.92
N VAL A 183 -18.27 6.22 -6.87
CA VAL A 183 -17.18 7.16 -7.17
C VAL A 183 -16.16 6.45 -8.05
N GLY A 184 -16.16 6.75 -9.35
CA GLY A 184 -15.35 6.01 -10.32
C GLY A 184 -15.72 4.52 -10.33
N SER A 185 -14.72 3.65 -10.08
CA SER A 185 -14.89 2.20 -9.97
C SER A 185 -15.30 1.73 -8.57
N PHE A 186 -15.34 2.60 -7.56
CA PHE A 186 -15.82 2.26 -6.22
C PHE A 186 -17.34 2.32 -6.20
N LYS A 187 -17.98 1.24 -5.75
CA LYS A 187 -19.43 1.14 -5.56
C LYS A 187 -19.72 0.47 -4.23
N ALA A 188 -20.49 1.14 -3.38
CA ALA A 188 -20.86 0.63 -2.07
C ALA A 188 -22.34 0.82 -1.79
N ASP A 189 -22.90 -0.04 -0.96
CA ASP A 189 -24.28 0.06 -0.50
C ASP A 189 -24.31 0.65 0.91
N VAL A 190 -25.28 1.54 1.16
CA VAL A 190 -25.47 2.16 2.48
C VAL A 190 -26.70 1.55 3.12
N TYR A 191 -26.55 1.08 4.36
CA TYR A 191 -27.61 0.49 5.16
C TYR A 191 -27.81 1.25 6.46
N ALA A 192 -29.05 1.28 6.94
CA ALA A 192 -29.40 1.70 8.28
C ALA A 192 -30.01 0.53 9.04
N GLU A 193 -29.72 0.44 10.32
CA GLU A 193 -30.24 -0.59 11.22
C GLU A 193 -30.62 0.02 12.56
N ASN A 194 -31.84 -0.27 13.03
CA ASN A 194 -32.24 0.08 14.39
C ASN A 194 -31.47 -0.78 15.40
N ILE A 195 -30.80 -0.12 16.33
CA ILE A 195 -30.12 -0.75 17.46
C ILE A 195 -30.66 -0.17 18.77
N SER A 196 -30.39 -0.84 19.89
CA SER A 196 -30.93 -0.45 21.20
C SER A 196 -30.65 1.00 21.63
N ARG A 197 -29.60 1.63 21.07
CA ARG A 197 -29.16 3.00 21.40
C ARG A 197 -29.28 3.99 20.25
N GLY A 198 -29.90 3.62 19.13
CA GLY A 198 -30.08 4.52 17.99
C GLY A 198 -30.12 3.82 16.65
N ILE A 199 -29.58 4.47 15.61
CA ILE A 199 -29.54 3.94 14.26
C ILE A 199 -28.09 3.74 13.84
N ARG A 200 -27.68 2.49 13.61
CA ARG A 200 -26.39 2.17 13.01
C ARG A 200 -26.48 2.40 11.51
N VAL A 201 -25.57 3.19 10.97
CA VAL A 201 -25.36 3.34 9.54
C VAL A 201 -24.10 2.55 9.17
N SER A 202 -24.21 1.69 8.16
CA SER A 202 -23.09 0.92 7.64
C SER A 202 -22.94 1.15 6.15
N ILE A 203 -21.71 1.30 5.69
CA ILE A 203 -21.35 1.32 4.28
C ILE A 203 -20.72 -0.04 3.98
N ILE A 204 -21.24 -0.75 3.00
CA ILE A 204 -20.80 -2.10 2.63
C ILE A 204 -20.20 -2.06 1.22
N TYR A 205 -18.95 -2.48 1.11
CA TYR A 205 -18.22 -2.62 -0.14
C TYR A 205 -17.74 -4.06 -0.26
N ASP A 206 -18.04 -4.73 -1.37
CA ASP A 206 -17.66 -6.13 -1.62
C ASP A 206 -18.00 -7.09 -0.46
N ASN A 207 -19.21 -6.94 0.09
CA ASN A 207 -19.71 -7.66 1.27
C ASN A 207 -18.95 -7.40 2.59
N GLU A 208 -17.98 -6.49 2.61
CA GLU A 208 -17.25 -6.08 3.81
C GLU A 208 -17.68 -4.70 4.32
N SER A 209 -17.53 -4.48 5.63
CA SER A 209 -17.82 -3.18 6.24
C SER A 209 -16.74 -2.17 5.86
N PHE A 210 -17.10 -1.25 4.97
CA PHE A 210 -16.27 -0.11 4.58
C PHE A 210 -16.18 0.91 5.72
N GLY A 211 -17.29 1.12 6.44
CA GLY A 211 -17.33 1.97 7.61
C GLY A 211 -18.70 2.02 8.23
N GLU A 212 -18.72 2.31 9.53
CA GLU A 212 -19.94 2.37 10.30
C GLU A 212 -19.94 3.57 11.24
N GLY A 213 -21.12 3.89 11.72
CA GLY A 213 -21.28 4.65 12.93
C GLY A 213 -22.73 4.73 13.36
N VAL A 214 -22.98 5.35 14.51
CA VAL A 214 -24.30 5.35 15.15
C VAL A 214 -24.83 6.77 15.30
N ILE A 215 -26.05 7.00 14.82
CA ILE A 215 -26.84 8.18 15.15
C ILE A 215 -27.55 7.90 16.48
N SER A 216 -27.20 8.65 17.54
CA SER A 216 -27.90 8.55 18.83
C SER A 216 -29.28 9.19 18.75
N LEU A 217 -30.28 8.54 19.37
CA LEU A 217 -31.65 9.05 19.49
C LEU A 217 -31.95 9.72 20.84
N SER A 218 -30.92 9.90 21.68
CA SER A 218 -30.98 10.54 23.00
C SER A 218 -31.16 12.06 22.95
#